data_AF-A0A1I9YUM1-F1
#
_entry.id   AF-A0A1I9YUM1-F1
#
_cell.length_a   1.000
_cell.length_b   1.000
_cell.length_c   1.000
_cell.angle_alpha   90.00
_cell.angle_beta   90.00
_cell.angle_gamma   90.00
#
_symmetry.space_group_name_H-M   'P 1'
#
loop_
_entity.id
_entity.type
_entity.pdbx_description
1 polymer ?
#
loop_
_entity_poly.entity_id
_entity_poly.type
_entity_poly.pdbx_seq_one_letter_code
_entity_poly.pdbx_strand_id
1 'polypeptide(L)'
;MQQAGRHGRDAHYPRKEVLVAPTWRGPLPTMMGGQRAWFSRVRAAIDHPVVGPLLYRLNVSRHVITMMAREHVYSDPDWLDGDRLAAKLAVTRAPGARHSSVRFVTGALDRVDSRAAFLDLARRANLPILLNYGDQTPPKSRVEMRR
;
A
#
# COMPACT_ATOMS: atom_id res chain seq x y z
N MET A 1 -18.87 56.86 15.96
CA MET A 1 -18.49 56.04 14.79
C MET A 1 -17.36 55.11 15.25
N GLN A 2 -17.65 53.94 15.84
CA GLN A 2 -17.79 52.64 15.18
C GLN A 2 -16.85 52.43 13.98
N GLN A 3 -15.82 51.60 14.16
CA GLN A 3 -15.52 50.47 13.29
C GLN A 3 -14.55 49.51 13.99
N ALA A 4 -15.13 48.44 14.56
CA ALA A 4 -14.41 47.26 14.97
C ALA A 4 -14.06 46.44 13.72
N GLY A 5 -12.76 46.30 13.43
CA GLY A 5 -12.25 45.42 12.38
C GLY A 5 -12.49 43.96 12.77
N ARG A 6 -13.46 43.33 12.10
CA ARG A 6 -13.75 41.90 12.19
C ARG A 6 -12.53 41.09 11.77
N HIS A 7 -11.82 40.50 12.74
CA HIS A 7 -11.04 39.28 12.50
C HIS A 7 -12.03 38.19 12.09
N GLY A 8 -12.08 37.91 10.79
CA GLY A 8 -12.74 36.73 10.24
C GLY A 8 -12.07 35.51 10.88
N ARG A 9 -12.79 34.87 11.80
CA ARG A 9 -12.47 33.53 12.24
C ARG A 9 -12.71 32.63 11.04
N ASP A 10 -11.61 32.23 10.38
CA ASP A 10 -11.63 31.17 9.39
C ASP A 10 -12.29 29.95 10.04
N ALA A 11 -13.52 29.66 9.63
CA ALA A 11 -14.22 28.47 10.05
C ALA A 11 -13.38 27.27 9.59
N HIS A 12 -12.71 26.61 10.54
CA HIS A 12 -11.90 25.43 10.28
C HIS A 12 -12.84 24.28 9.93
N TYR A 13 -13.23 24.19 8.66
CA TYR A 13 -13.89 23.01 8.15
C TYR A 13 -12.93 21.83 8.35
N PRO A 14 -13.38 20.69 8.90
CA PRO A 14 -12.51 19.53 9.05
C PRO A 14 -12.01 19.12 7.67
N ARG A 15 -10.72 19.39 7.40
CA ARG A 15 -10.08 18.95 6.15
C ARG A 15 -9.96 17.44 6.23
N LYS A 16 -10.60 16.75 5.29
CA LYS A 16 -10.42 15.31 5.12
C LYS A 16 -9.10 15.09 4.41
N GLU A 17 -8.12 14.59 5.16
CA GLU A 17 -6.85 14.13 4.60
C GLU A 17 -7.03 12.69 4.13
N VAL A 18 -6.66 12.41 2.89
CA VAL A 18 -6.70 11.06 2.32
C VAL A 18 -5.27 10.57 2.21
N LEU A 19 -4.93 9.55 2.99
CA LEU A 19 -3.65 8.87 2.87
C LEU A 19 -3.76 7.79 1.79
N VAL A 20 -2.93 7.90 0.76
CA VAL A 20 -2.85 6.92 -0.32
C VAL A 20 -1.45 6.28 -0.27
N ALA A 21 -1.38 4.96 -0.28
CA ALA A 21 -0.11 4.27 -0.43
C ALA A 21 0.46 4.57 -1.83
N PRO A 22 1.78 4.86 -1.96
CA PRO A 22 2.38 5.29 -3.23
C PRO A 22 2.47 4.17 -4.29
N THR A 23 1.97 2.98 -3.98
CA THR A 23 2.02 1.81 -4.85
C THR A 23 0.91 1.85 -5.90
N TRP A 24 1.23 2.35 -7.08
CA TRP A 24 0.33 2.35 -8.25
C TRP A 24 0.37 1.04 -9.06
N ARG A 25 1.38 0.21 -8.83
CA ARG A 25 1.61 -1.07 -9.50
C ARG A 25 1.96 -2.15 -8.49
N GLY A 26 1.36 -3.33 -8.66
CA GLY A 26 1.59 -4.48 -7.81
C GLY A 26 3.05 -4.97 -7.83
N PRO A 27 3.50 -5.70 -6.79
CA PRO A 27 4.82 -6.31 -6.71
C PRO A 27 5.25 -7.12 -7.94
N LEU A 28 4.45 -8.11 -8.37
CA LEU A 28 4.86 -8.99 -9.47
C LEU A 28 4.97 -8.25 -10.82
N PRO A 29 4.00 -7.39 -11.21
CA PRO A 29 4.18 -6.56 -12.41
C PRO A 29 5.37 -5.62 -12.31
N THR A 30 5.69 -5.10 -11.12
CA THR A 30 6.86 -4.22 -10.92
C THR A 30 8.17 -4.98 -11.14
N MET A 31 8.30 -6.18 -10.58
CA MET A 31 9.49 -7.02 -10.73
C MET A 31 9.67 -7.54 -12.16
N MET A 32 8.57 -7.83 -12.84
CA MET A 32 8.58 -8.51 -14.15
C MET A 32 8.37 -7.56 -15.33
N GLY A 33 8.36 -6.24 -15.10
CA GLY A 33 8.19 -5.22 -16.14
C GLY A 33 6.79 -5.18 -16.77
N GLY A 34 5.76 -5.72 -16.11
CA GLY A 34 4.38 -5.69 -16.59
C GLY A 34 3.54 -6.90 -16.19
N GLN A 35 2.26 -6.85 -16.56
CA GLN A 35 1.29 -7.92 -16.32
C GLN A 35 1.62 -9.19 -17.12
N ARG A 36 1.34 -10.36 -16.56
CA ARG A 36 1.43 -11.65 -17.26
C ARG A 36 0.14 -12.43 -17.15
N ALA A 37 -0.20 -13.15 -18.22
CA ALA A 37 -1.41 -13.97 -18.27
C ALA A 37 -1.51 -14.97 -17.11
N TRP A 38 -0.38 -15.56 -16.69
CA TRP A 38 -0.37 -16.56 -15.62
C TRP A 38 -0.64 -16.01 -14.21
N PHE A 39 -0.59 -14.69 -13.99
CA PHE A 39 -0.99 -14.08 -12.72
C PHE A 39 -2.49 -14.31 -12.39
N SER A 40 -3.33 -14.53 -13.41
CA SER A 40 -4.72 -14.99 -13.21
C SER A 40 -4.78 -16.37 -12.56
N ARG A 41 -3.86 -17.27 -12.89
CA ARG A 41 -3.78 -18.63 -12.31
C ARG A 41 -3.36 -18.60 -10.86
N VAL A 42 -2.44 -17.70 -10.48
CA VAL A 42 -2.06 -17.48 -9.07
C VAL A 42 -3.28 -17.04 -8.26
N ARG A 43 -4.05 -16.07 -8.76
CA ARG A 43 -5.30 -15.63 -8.13
C ARG A 43 -6.28 -16.77 -7.98
N ALA A 44 -6.50 -17.57 -9.03
CA ALA A 44 -7.39 -18.72 -8.98
C ALA A 44 -6.97 -19.76 -7.92
N ALA A 45 -5.67 -20.05 -7.80
CA ALA A 45 -5.15 -20.96 -6.78
C ALA A 45 -5.41 -20.48 -5.35
N ILE A 46 -5.24 -19.17 -5.08
CA ILE A 46 -5.51 -18.57 -3.76
C ILE A 46 -7.02 -18.40 -3.50
N ASP A 47 -7.81 -18.16 -4.54
CA ASP A 47 -9.27 -18.02 -4.42
C ASP A 47 -9.95 -19.38 -4.18
N HIS A 48 -9.32 -20.50 -4.56
CA HIS A 48 -9.84 -21.85 -4.36
C HIS A 48 -10.24 -22.10 -2.90
N PRO A 49 -11.45 -22.60 -2.60
CA PRO A 49 -11.97 -22.68 -1.23
C PRO A 49 -11.21 -23.68 -0.34
N VAL A 50 -10.74 -24.79 -0.90
CA VAL A 50 -9.99 -25.83 -0.14
C VAL A 50 -8.50 -25.50 -0.03
N VAL A 51 -7.81 -25.35 -1.16
CA VAL A 51 -6.35 -25.19 -1.19
C VAL A 51 -5.90 -23.76 -0.87
N GLY A 52 -6.68 -22.75 -1.26
CA GLY A 52 -6.33 -21.34 -1.12
C GLY A 52 -6.04 -20.88 0.31
N PRO A 53 -6.86 -21.23 1.32
CA PRO A 53 -6.57 -20.92 2.73
C PRO A 53 -5.24 -21.48 3.21
N LEU A 54 -4.89 -22.72 2.80
CA LEU A 54 -3.63 -23.35 3.20
C LEU A 54 -2.43 -22.63 2.56
N LEU A 55 -2.46 -22.41 1.25
CA LEU A 55 -1.42 -21.69 0.52
C LEU A 55 -1.18 -20.30 1.10
N TYR A 56 -2.26 -19.57 1.36
CA TYR A 56 -2.17 -18.24 1.93
C TYR A 56 -1.60 -18.26 3.35
N ARG A 57 -2.05 -19.18 4.21
CA ARG A 57 -1.55 -19.32 5.58
C ARG A 57 -0.05 -19.63 5.64
N LEU A 58 0.47 -20.42 4.70
CA LEU A 58 1.91 -20.67 4.58
C LEU A 58 2.65 -19.37 4.22
N ASN A 59 2.14 -18.62 3.25
CA ASN A 59 2.71 -17.34 2.82
C ASN A 59 2.69 -16.24 3.89
N VAL A 60 1.70 -16.23 4.79
CA VAL A 60 1.57 -15.23 5.87
C VAL A 60 1.80 -15.82 7.26
N SER A 61 2.58 -16.90 7.34
CA SER A 61 2.99 -17.49 8.62
C SER A 61 3.83 -16.49 9.43
N ARG A 62 3.90 -16.69 10.76
CA ARG A 62 4.69 -15.82 11.65
C ARG A 62 6.13 -15.68 11.14
N HIS A 63 6.77 -16.80 10.82
CA HIS A 63 8.14 -16.83 10.32
C HIS A 63 8.31 -16.00 9.04
N VAL A 64 7.42 -16.21 8.06
CA VAL A 64 7.49 -15.48 6.77
C VAL A 64 7.22 -13.99 6.97
N ILE A 65 6.26 -13.60 7.81
CA ILE A 65 5.96 -12.19 8.12
C ILE A 65 7.12 -11.52 8.84
N THR A 66 7.74 -12.18 9.81
CA THR A 66 8.92 -11.66 10.50
C THR A 66 10.10 -11.53 9.54
N MET A 67 10.34 -12.52 8.68
CA MET A 67 11.39 -12.45 7.65
C MET A 67 11.14 -11.26 6.69
N MET A 68 9.93 -11.12 6.15
CA MET A 68 9.59 -10.00 5.27
C MET A 68 9.65 -8.63 5.99
N ALA A 69 9.42 -8.59 7.30
CA ALA A 69 9.48 -7.35 8.07
C ALA A 69 10.90 -6.87 8.36
N ARG A 70 11.88 -7.79 8.38
CA ARG A 70 13.31 -7.50 8.56
C ARG A 70 13.97 -6.91 7.31
N GLU A 71 13.29 -6.97 6.18
CA GLU A 71 13.65 -6.21 4.99
C GLU A 71 13.43 -4.70 5.23
N HIS A 72 13.52 -3.89 4.17
CA HIS A 72 13.38 -2.42 4.18
C HIS A 72 11.97 -1.89 4.56
N VAL A 73 11.21 -2.62 5.37
CA VAL A 73 9.87 -2.26 5.85
C VAL A 73 9.95 -1.38 7.11
N TYR A 74 10.86 -1.70 8.03
CA TYR A 74 11.09 -0.94 9.26
C TYR A 74 12.56 -0.53 9.34
N SER A 75 12.83 0.64 9.92
CA SER A 75 14.20 1.10 10.18
C SER A 75 14.90 0.26 11.26
N ASP A 76 14.12 -0.32 12.17
CA ASP A 76 14.56 -1.22 13.22
C ASP A 76 13.92 -2.61 12.96
N PRO A 77 14.72 -3.66 12.71
CA PRO A 77 14.22 -5.01 12.42
C PRO A 77 13.50 -5.66 13.60
N ASP A 78 13.74 -5.20 14.83
CA ASP A 78 13.12 -5.71 16.05
C ASP A 78 11.88 -4.88 16.46
N TRP A 79 11.56 -3.83 15.70
CA TRP A 79 10.38 -3.00 15.95
C TRP A 79 9.05 -3.76 15.85
N LEU A 80 9.02 -4.81 15.00
CA LEU A 80 7.86 -5.68 14.80
C LEU A 80 7.95 -6.93 15.68
N ASP A 81 7.73 -6.75 16.97
CA ASP A 81 7.66 -7.84 17.95
C ASP A 81 6.40 -7.74 18.85
N GLY A 82 6.17 -8.75 19.69
CA GLY A 82 5.13 -8.80 20.70
C GLY A 82 3.73 -8.51 20.14
N ASP A 83 3.05 -7.55 20.76
CA ASP A 83 1.69 -7.15 20.39
C ASP A 83 1.59 -6.58 18.98
N ARG A 84 2.65 -5.95 18.46
CA ARG A 84 2.65 -5.39 17.10
C ARG A 84 2.69 -6.49 16.05
N LEU A 85 3.51 -7.51 16.28
CA LEU A 85 3.53 -8.69 15.43
C LEU A 85 2.20 -9.44 15.50
N ALA A 86 1.61 -9.56 16.69
CA ALA A 86 0.29 -10.15 16.87
C ALA A 86 -0.79 -9.37 16.10
N ALA A 87 -0.79 -8.04 16.18
CA ALA A 87 -1.71 -7.17 15.44
C ALA A 87 -1.53 -7.30 13.92
N LYS A 88 -0.28 -7.33 13.43
CA LYS A 88 0.00 -7.55 12.00
C LYS A 88 -0.52 -8.91 11.52
N LEU A 89 -0.33 -9.96 12.32
CA LEU A 89 -0.85 -11.29 12.01
C LEU A 89 -2.39 -11.35 12.07
N ALA A 90 -3.04 -10.54 12.91
CA ALA A 90 -4.50 -10.45 12.92
C ALA A 90 -5.04 -9.90 11.59
N VAL A 91 -4.37 -8.89 11.01
CA VAL A 91 -4.73 -8.35 9.68
C VAL A 91 -4.61 -9.42 8.59
N THR A 92 -3.53 -10.22 8.60
CA THR A 92 -3.37 -11.28 7.59
C THR A 92 -4.34 -12.45 7.80
N ARG A 93 -4.96 -12.57 8.97
CA ARG A 93 -5.96 -13.63 9.28
C ARG A 93 -7.39 -13.16 9.12
N ALA A 94 -7.61 -11.87 8.84
CA ALA A 94 -8.94 -11.32 8.68
C ALA A 94 -9.71 -12.04 7.56
N PRO A 95 -11.03 -12.25 7.71
CA PRO A 95 -11.86 -12.81 6.65
C PRO A 95 -11.63 -12.08 5.32
N GLY A 96 -11.32 -12.85 4.27
CA GLY A 96 -11.07 -12.31 2.93
C GLY A 96 -9.68 -11.73 2.66
N ALA A 97 -8.79 -11.66 3.66
CA ALA A 97 -7.43 -11.09 3.50
C ALA A 97 -6.64 -11.70 2.33
N ARG A 98 -6.80 -13.01 2.09
CA ARG A 98 -6.15 -13.70 0.96
C ARG A 98 -6.51 -13.11 -0.40
N HIS A 99 -7.77 -12.70 -0.58
CA HIS A 99 -8.29 -12.25 -1.86
C HIS A 99 -7.77 -10.87 -2.23
N SER A 100 -7.73 -9.94 -1.28
CA SER A 100 -7.15 -8.62 -1.50
C SER A 100 -5.63 -8.70 -1.65
N SER A 101 -4.96 -9.51 -0.81
CA SER A 101 -3.51 -9.69 -0.85
C SER A 101 -3.03 -10.23 -2.19
N VAL A 102 -3.64 -11.31 -2.70
CA VAL A 102 -3.22 -11.87 -4.00
C VAL A 102 -3.49 -10.90 -5.15
N ARG A 103 -4.59 -10.13 -5.10
CA ARG A 103 -4.93 -9.12 -6.12
C ARG A 103 -3.95 -7.95 -6.10
N PHE A 104 -3.53 -7.50 -4.92
CA PHE A 104 -2.46 -6.51 -4.78
C PHE A 104 -1.13 -7.03 -5.35
N VAL A 105 -0.68 -8.22 -4.92
CA VAL A 105 0.60 -8.80 -5.34
C VAL A 105 0.69 -9.02 -6.85
N THR A 106 -0.40 -9.49 -7.46
CA THR A 106 -0.51 -9.74 -8.90
C THR A 106 -0.85 -8.49 -9.73
N GLY A 107 -1.08 -7.35 -9.09
CA GLY A 107 -1.47 -6.11 -9.75
C GLY A 107 -2.87 -6.12 -10.37
N ALA A 108 -3.75 -7.01 -9.90
CA ALA A 108 -5.16 -6.98 -10.27
C ALA A 108 -5.92 -5.76 -9.74
N LEU A 109 -5.31 -5.03 -8.80
CA LEU A 109 -5.79 -3.74 -8.30
C LEU A 109 -5.11 -2.55 -9.01
N ASP A 110 -4.21 -2.81 -9.95
CA ASP A 110 -3.52 -1.76 -10.70
C ASP A 110 -4.55 -1.09 -11.63
N ARG A 111 -4.81 0.20 -11.39
CA ARG A 111 -5.81 0.95 -12.16
C ARG A 111 -5.28 1.38 -13.53
N VAL A 112 -3.95 1.43 -13.68
CA VAL A 112 -3.26 1.95 -14.86
C VAL A 112 -2.01 1.15 -15.16
N ASP A 113 -1.69 1.03 -16.44
CA ASP A 113 -0.58 0.20 -16.90
C ASP A 113 0.74 0.97 -16.99
N SER A 114 0.72 2.29 -16.78
CA SER A 114 1.90 3.14 -16.91
C SER A 114 1.98 4.20 -15.81
N ARG A 115 3.23 4.56 -15.48
CA ARG A 115 3.54 5.66 -14.57
C ARG A 115 2.93 6.99 -15.04
N ALA A 116 3.01 7.26 -16.33
CA ALA A 116 2.48 8.51 -16.91
C ALA A 116 0.97 8.62 -16.67
N ALA A 117 0.22 7.53 -16.87
CA ALA A 117 -1.22 7.49 -16.61
C ALA A 117 -1.53 7.64 -15.11
N PHE A 118 -0.73 7.05 -14.22
CA PHE A 118 -0.89 7.24 -12.78
C PHE A 118 -0.72 8.71 -12.36
N LEU A 119 0.34 9.37 -12.85
CA LEU A 119 0.58 10.78 -12.58
C LEU A 119 -0.49 11.69 -13.20
N ASP A 120 -1.02 11.32 -14.36
CA ASP A 120 -2.14 12.04 -14.97
C ASP A 120 -3.39 11.99 -14.09
N LEU A 121 -3.72 10.83 -13.50
CA LEU A 121 -4.81 10.72 -12.52
C LEU A 121 -4.60 11.62 -11.30
N ALA A 122 -3.37 11.64 -10.76
CA ALA A 122 -3.04 12.49 -9.62
C ALA A 122 -3.19 13.98 -9.95
N ARG A 123 -2.75 14.42 -11.13
CA ARG A 123 -2.92 15.82 -11.59
C ARG A 123 -4.40 16.19 -11.76
N ARG A 124 -5.20 15.29 -12.34
CA ARG A 124 -6.64 15.51 -12.55
C ARG A 124 -7.43 15.61 -11.24
N ALA A 125 -6.93 15.04 -10.15
CA ALA A 125 -7.57 15.18 -8.84
C ALA A 125 -7.65 16.66 -8.41
N ASN A 126 -6.72 17.51 -8.88
CA ASN A 126 -6.70 18.95 -8.61
C ASN A 126 -6.81 19.30 -7.10
N LEU A 127 -6.11 18.51 -6.27
CA LEU A 127 -6.01 18.70 -4.83
C LEU A 127 -4.54 18.89 -4.43
N PRO A 128 -4.25 19.60 -3.33
CA PRO A 128 -2.90 19.62 -2.76
C PRO A 128 -2.45 18.19 -2.40
N ILE A 129 -1.26 17.80 -2.88
CA ILE A 129 -0.65 16.49 -2.61
C ILE A 129 0.61 16.70 -1.80
N LEU A 130 0.67 16.11 -0.60
CA LEU A 130 1.87 16.03 0.21
C LEU A 130 2.49 14.64 0.05
N LEU A 131 3.75 14.60 -0.40
CA LEU A 131 4.53 13.36 -0.50
C LEU A 131 5.37 13.17 0.76
N ASN A 132 5.11 12.09 1.50
CA ASN A 132 5.87 11.71 2.69
C ASN A 132 6.70 10.44 2.43
N TYR A 133 8.00 10.49 2.72
CA TYR A 133 8.91 9.34 2.65
C TYR A 133 10.02 9.48 3.71
N GLY A 134 10.45 8.36 4.28
CA GLY A 134 11.48 8.34 5.33
C GLY A 134 12.90 8.47 4.81
N ASP A 135 13.84 8.77 5.71
CA ASP A 135 15.26 8.94 5.35
C ASP A 135 15.91 7.67 4.80
N GLN A 136 15.46 6.52 5.31
CA GLN A 136 15.92 5.18 4.91
C GLN A 136 15.09 4.59 3.75
N THR A 137 14.32 5.41 3.02
CA THR A 137 13.55 4.92 1.86
C THR A 137 14.49 4.30 0.82
N PRO A 138 14.21 3.09 0.31
CA PRO A 138 15.05 2.43 -0.69
C PRO A 138 15.39 3.36 -1.87
N PRO A 139 16.67 3.43 -2.32
CA PRO A 139 17.11 4.44 -3.29
C PRO A 139 16.27 4.48 -4.57
N LYS A 140 15.91 3.31 -5.12
CA LYS A 140 15.07 3.20 -6.31
C LYS A 140 13.68 3.83 -6.11
N SER A 141 13.03 3.54 -4.98
CA SER A 141 11.73 4.11 -4.63
C SER A 141 11.83 5.61 -4.39
N ARG A 142 12.89 6.08 -3.73
CA ARG A 142 13.12 7.50 -3.45
C ARG A 142 13.28 8.32 -4.73
N VAL A 143 14.02 7.80 -5.71
CA VAL A 143 14.16 8.42 -7.03
C VAL A 143 12.81 8.46 -7.76
N GLU A 144 12.05 7.38 -7.70
CA GLU A 144 10.72 7.30 -8.34
C GLU A 144 9.72 8.30 -7.76
N MET A 145 9.76 8.50 -6.43
CA MET A 145 8.89 9.42 -5.70
C MET A 145 9.20 10.90 -5.93
N ARG A 146 10.46 11.25 -6.19
CA ARG A 146 10.91 12.65 -6.41
C ARG A 146 10.70 13.16 -7.83
N ARG A 147 10.29 12.30 -8.77
CA ARG A 147 10.11 12.60 -10.19
C ARG A 147 8.66 12.88 -10.53
#